data_AF-A0A8H3QQ09-F1
#
_entry.id   AF-A0A8H3QQ09-F1
#
_cell.length_a   1.000
_cell.length_b   1.000
_cell.length_c   1.000
_cell.angle_alpha   90.00
_cell.angle_beta   90.00
_cell.angle_gamma   90.00
#
_symmetry.space_group_name_H-M   'P 1'
#
loop_
_entity.id
_entity.type
_entity.pdbx_description
1 polymer ?
#
loop_
_entity_poly.entity_id
_entity_poly.type
_entity_poly.pdbx_seq_one_letter_code
_entity_poly.pdbx_strand_id
1 'polypeptide(L)'
;MNTPGRSPYNVIIFVIIDLIMDFIFYAKVREVERLYIPNTIILMVSLTINTIFVIYVSRELHSLGSNVNSVVLLIFTILSSADVETLNILQSYDFFENKFSDSTTSKIFWVACLGIFIEDIPQVTIQVLYILAVGYFDTITTLIIASSCTALTVHVIGRVLNITEATRSRRLIDADENNRLTE
;
A
#
# COMPACT_ATOMS: atom_id res chain seq x y z
N MET A 1 -13.70 -11.92 7.54
CA MET A 1 -14.68 -10.84 7.44
C MET A 1 -14.46 -10.24 6.08
N ASN A 2 -15.29 -10.62 5.11
CA ASN A 2 -15.19 -10.14 3.73
C ASN A 2 -15.59 -8.68 3.72
N THR A 3 -14.64 -7.79 3.42
CA THR A 3 -14.96 -6.39 3.09
C THR A 3 -15.74 -6.39 1.78
N PRO A 4 -17.02 -6.00 1.75
CA PRO A 4 -17.77 -5.95 0.51
C PRO A 4 -17.24 -4.79 -0.34
N GLY A 5 -16.77 -5.07 -1.56
CA GLY A 5 -16.73 -4.07 -2.63
C GLY A 5 -15.40 -3.78 -3.34
N ARG A 6 -14.26 -4.41 -2.98
CA ARG A 6 -13.02 -4.29 -3.78
C ARG A 6 -12.73 -5.60 -4.50
N SER A 7 -12.95 -5.62 -5.81
CA SER A 7 -12.49 -6.72 -6.66
C SER A 7 -10.95 -6.80 -6.60
N PRO A 8 -10.33 -7.99 -6.39
CA PRO A 8 -8.88 -8.21 -6.42
C PRO A 8 -8.18 -7.49 -7.54
N TYR A 9 -8.76 -7.61 -8.72
CA TYR A 9 -8.18 -7.14 -9.95
C TYR A 9 -8.04 -5.62 -9.93
N ASN A 10 -8.99 -4.91 -9.32
CA ASN A 10 -8.94 -3.45 -9.27
C ASN A 10 -7.76 -2.97 -8.42
N VAL A 11 -7.46 -3.65 -7.31
CA VAL A 11 -6.32 -3.26 -6.47
C VAL A 11 -5.00 -3.65 -7.13
N ILE A 12 -4.92 -4.83 -7.72
CA ILE A 12 -3.72 -5.25 -8.45
C ILE A 12 -3.42 -4.29 -9.60
N ILE A 13 -4.44 -3.95 -10.40
CA ILE A 13 -4.33 -2.97 -11.49
C ILE A 13 -3.90 -1.61 -10.94
N PHE A 14 -4.45 -1.20 -9.80
CA PHE A 14 -4.11 0.07 -9.16
C PHE A 14 -2.63 0.15 -8.78
N VAL A 15 -2.11 -0.84 -8.06
CA VAL A 15 -0.69 -0.90 -7.66
C VAL A 15 0.24 -0.93 -8.88
N ILE A 16 -0.14 -1.66 -9.93
CA ILE A 16 0.64 -1.69 -11.18
C ILE A 16 0.64 -0.32 -11.86
N ILE A 17 -0.51 0.34 -11.96
CA ILE A 17 -0.62 1.67 -12.58
C ILE A 17 0.19 2.68 -11.78
N ASP A 18 0.12 2.65 -10.46
CA ASP A 18 0.86 3.57 -9.60
C ASP A 18 2.38 3.43 -9.81
N LEU A 19 2.88 2.20 -9.72
CA LEU A 19 4.29 1.89 -9.99
C LEU A 19 4.75 2.35 -11.39
N ILE A 20 3.91 2.15 -12.41
CA ILE A 20 4.20 2.62 -13.78
C ILE A 20 4.31 4.15 -13.80
N MET A 21 3.39 4.86 -13.15
CA MET A 21 3.39 6.33 -13.11
C MET A 21 4.61 6.87 -12.37
N ASP A 22 5.08 6.20 -11.32
CA ASP A 22 6.28 6.58 -10.58
C ASP A 22 7.54 6.48 -11.44
N PHE A 23 7.65 5.39 -12.21
CA PHE A 23 8.76 5.21 -13.15
C PHE A 23 8.71 6.21 -14.32
N ILE A 24 7.51 6.52 -14.83
CA ILE A 24 7.36 7.57 -15.84
C ILE A 24 7.77 8.92 -15.26
N PHE A 25 7.36 9.24 -14.03
CA PHE A 25 7.75 10.47 -13.37
C PHE A 25 9.26 10.54 -13.10
N TYR A 26 9.88 9.43 -12.69
CA TYR A 26 11.32 9.31 -12.55
C TYR A 26 12.08 9.63 -13.85
N ALA A 27 11.57 9.16 -15.00
CA ALA A 27 12.16 9.51 -16.29
C ALA A 27 11.99 11.01 -16.60
N LYS A 28 10.84 11.58 -16.26
CA LYS A 28 10.47 12.95 -16.58
C LYS A 28 11.16 14.01 -15.72
N VAL A 29 11.28 13.77 -14.41
CA VAL A 29 11.89 14.71 -13.45
C VAL A 29 13.38 14.96 -13.73
N ARG A 30 14.02 14.16 -14.58
CA ARG A 30 15.39 14.37 -15.08
C ARG A 30 15.58 15.72 -15.78
N GLU A 31 14.52 16.29 -16.34
CA GLU A 31 14.51 17.63 -16.94
C GLU A 31 14.81 18.73 -15.90
N VAL A 32 14.55 18.46 -14.62
CA VAL A 32 14.79 19.39 -13.51
C VAL A 32 15.76 18.75 -12.52
N GLU A 33 17.06 18.91 -12.79
CA GLU A 33 18.15 18.25 -12.04
C GLU A 33 18.02 18.35 -10.51
N ARG A 34 17.59 19.51 -10.00
CA ARG A 34 17.42 19.75 -8.55
C ARG A 34 16.35 18.86 -7.90
N LEU A 35 15.37 18.39 -8.68
CA LEU A 35 14.29 17.51 -8.21
C LEU A 35 14.56 16.04 -8.51
N TYR A 36 15.45 15.74 -9.46
CA TYR A 36 15.77 14.37 -9.84
C TYR A 36 16.37 13.55 -8.69
N ILE A 37 17.36 14.09 -7.99
CA ILE A 37 18.01 13.42 -6.86
C ILE A 37 17.01 13.12 -5.73
N PRO A 38 16.26 14.11 -5.18
CA PRO A 38 15.32 13.83 -4.10
C PRO A 38 14.22 12.85 -4.54
N ASN A 39 13.69 12.95 -5.77
CA ASN A 39 12.72 11.99 -6.29
C ASN A 39 13.28 10.55 -6.30
N THR A 40 14.50 10.40 -6.79
CA THR A 40 15.17 9.09 -6.88
C THR A 40 15.37 8.50 -5.49
N ILE A 41 15.76 9.31 -4.50
CA ILE A 41 15.92 8.85 -3.12
C ILE A 41 14.58 8.38 -2.56
N ILE A 42 13.50 9.15 -2.74
CA ILE A 42 12.16 8.78 -2.26
C ILE A 42 11.73 7.42 -2.82
N LEU A 43 11.76 7.27 -4.15
CA LEU A 43 11.36 6.03 -4.83
C LEU A 43 12.20 4.83 -4.38
N MET A 44 13.53 4.99 -4.34
CA MET A 44 14.43 3.90 -3.95
C MET A 44 14.27 3.50 -2.49
N VAL A 45 14.09 4.48 -1.59
CA VAL A 45 13.88 4.20 -0.16
C VAL A 45 12.56 3.47 0.04
N SER A 46 11.47 3.90 -0.59
CA SER A 46 10.18 3.24 -0.42
C SER A 46 10.19 1.79 -0.91
N LEU A 47 10.66 1.56 -2.15
CA LEU A 47 10.81 0.21 -2.71
C LEU A 47 11.71 -0.67 -1.83
N THR A 48 12.78 -0.12 -1.27
CA THR A 48 13.68 -0.86 -0.39
C THR A 48 13.00 -1.26 0.92
N ILE A 49 12.27 -0.35 1.56
CA ILE A 49 11.54 -0.63 2.80
C ILE A 49 10.49 -1.72 2.55
N ASN A 50 9.70 -1.58 1.49
CA ASN A 50 8.65 -2.53 1.12
C ASN A 50 9.26 -3.92 0.83
N THR A 51 10.33 -3.98 0.04
CA THR A 51 11.02 -5.23 -0.28
C THR A 51 11.60 -5.91 0.96
N ILE A 52 12.30 -5.19 1.83
CA ILE A 52 12.86 -5.75 3.08
C ILE A 52 11.75 -6.30 3.96
N PHE A 53 10.64 -5.58 4.06
CA PHE A 53 9.50 -6.01 4.86
C PHE A 53 8.82 -7.26 4.31
N VAL A 54 8.64 -7.37 2.99
CA VAL A 54 8.11 -8.58 2.35
C VAL A 54 9.03 -9.77 2.57
N ILE A 55 10.36 -9.59 2.47
CA ILE A 55 11.34 -10.64 2.79
C ILE A 55 11.20 -11.07 4.25
N TYR A 56 11.03 -10.12 5.18
CA TYR A 56 10.81 -10.40 6.60
C TYR A 56 9.56 -11.25 6.84
N VAL A 57 8.45 -10.96 6.16
CA VAL A 57 7.17 -11.69 6.29
C VAL A 57 7.09 -12.96 5.43
N SER A 58 8.02 -13.15 4.49
CA SER A 58 7.99 -14.23 3.48
C SER A 58 7.84 -15.64 4.06
N ARG A 59 8.44 -15.92 5.23
CA ARG A 59 8.32 -17.21 5.90
C ARG A 59 6.90 -17.50 6.35
N GLU A 60 6.26 -16.50 6.95
CA GLU A 60 4.87 -16.61 7.38
C GLU A 60 3.96 -16.70 6.15
N LEU A 61 4.17 -15.84 5.15
CA LEU A 61 3.45 -15.86 3.88
C LEU A 61 3.48 -17.25 3.20
N HIS A 62 4.65 -17.89 3.13
CA HIS A 62 4.77 -19.23 2.55
C HIS A 62 4.10 -20.30 3.40
N SER A 63 4.05 -20.13 4.73
CA SER A 63 3.29 -21.02 5.61
C SER A 63 1.78 -20.88 5.40
N LEU A 64 1.27 -19.67 5.14
CA LEU A 64 -0.15 -19.42 4.90
C LEU A 64 -0.60 -19.90 3.52
N GLY A 65 0.30 -19.80 2.53
CA GLY A 65 0.06 -20.17 1.15
C GLY A 65 0.59 -21.56 0.77
N SER A 66 0.76 -22.48 1.71
CA SER A 66 1.36 -23.81 1.43
C SER A 66 0.60 -24.60 0.36
N ASN A 67 -0.71 -24.38 0.26
CA ASN A 67 -1.60 -25.02 -0.72
C ASN A 67 -1.90 -24.11 -1.93
N VAL A 68 -1.33 -22.91 -1.97
CA VAL A 68 -1.50 -21.94 -3.05
C VAL A 68 -0.47 -22.20 -4.15
N ASN A 69 -0.87 -22.00 -5.40
CA ASN A 69 0.05 -22.08 -6.54
C ASN A 69 1.23 -21.11 -6.35
N SER A 70 2.46 -21.63 -6.49
CA SER A 70 3.70 -20.85 -6.33
C SER A 70 3.75 -19.59 -7.19
N VAL A 71 3.13 -19.61 -8.38
CA VAL A 71 3.05 -18.44 -9.27
C VAL A 71 2.20 -17.33 -8.64
N VAL A 72 1.07 -17.68 -8.03
CA VAL A 72 0.20 -16.71 -7.36
C VAL A 72 0.93 -16.08 -6.16
N LEU A 73 1.60 -16.92 -5.36
CA LEU A 73 2.41 -16.45 -4.22
C LEU A 73 3.53 -15.50 -4.67
N LEU A 74 4.18 -15.80 -5.80
CA LEU A 74 5.24 -14.96 -6.38
C LEU A 74 4.69 -13.61 -6.89
N ILE A 75 3.55 -13.61 -7.58
CA ILE A 75 2.90 -12.36 -8.03
C ILE A 75 2.61 -11.46 -6.82
N PHE A 76 2.02 -12.02 -5.76
CA PHE A 76 1.73 -11.25 -4.56
C PHE A 76 3.00 -10.80 -3.82
N THR A 77 4.06 -11.59 -3.83
CA THR A 77 5.37 -11.18 -3.26
C THR A 77 5.95 -9.99 -4.01
N ILE A 78 5.93 -10.02 -5.34
CA ILE A 78 6.42 -8.92 -6.20
C ILE A 78 5.56 -7.68 -5.99
N LEU A 79 4.24 -7.83 -6.03
CA LEU A 79 3.31 -6.72 -5.89
C LEU A 79 3.37 -6.09 -4.49
N SER A 80 3.57 -6.92 -3.46
CA SER A 80 3.80 -6.44 -2.09
C SER A 80 5.13 -5.71 -1.91
N SER A 81 6.11 -5.98 -2.77
CA SER A 81 7.39 -5.27 -2.76
C SER A 81 7.27 -3.88 -3.40
N ALA A 82 6.25 -3.67 -4.25
CA ALA A 82 5.85 -2.35 -4.71
C ALA A 82 5.00 -1.65 -3.64
N ASP A 83 3.95 -2.29 -3.16
CA ASP A 83 3.06 -1.77 -2.11
C ASP A 83 2.67 -2.87 -1.12
N VAL A 84 3.12 -2.72 0.13
CA VAL A 84 2.90 -3.71 1.20
C VAL A 84 1.43 -3.89 1.57
N GLU A 85 0.54 -2.95 1.24
CA GLU A 85 -0.91 -3.08 1.46
C GLU A 85 -1.49 -4.27 0.68
N THR A 86 -0.83 -4.67 -0.39
CA THR A 86 -1.13 -5.90 -1.12
C THR A 86 -1.15 -7.14 -0.21
N LEU A 87 -0.32 -7.22 0.84
CA LEU A 87 -0.34 -8.33 1.80
C LEU A 87 -1.63 -8.38 2.63
N ASN A 88 -2.19 -7.21 2.96
CA ASN A 88 -3.47 -7.15 3.70
C ASN A 88 -4.64 -7.60 2.83
N ILE A 89 -4.54 -7.39 1.52
CA ILE A 89 -5.56 -7.82 0.56
C ILE A 89 -5.41 -9.31 0.29
N LEU A 90 -4.18 -9.81 0.28
CA LEU A 90 -3.88 -11.23 0.08
C LEU A 90 -4.61 -12.14 1.08
N GLN A 91 -4.52 -11.81 2.37
CA GLN A 91 -5.18 -12.57 3.45
C GLN A 91 -6.72 -12.48 3.44
N SER A 92 -7.30 -11.61 2.61
CA SER A 92 -8.75 -11.52 2.45
C SER A 92 -9.32 -12.59 1.51
N TYR A 93 -8.46 -13.34 0.81
CA TYR A 93 -8.89 -14.39 -0.10
C TYR A 93 -9.02 -15.76 0.54
N ASP A 94 -10.06 -16.46 0.10
CA ASP A 94 -10.33 -17.85 0.49
C ASP A 94 -9.28 -18.85 0.00
N PHE A 95 -8.35 -18.45 -0.90
CA PHE A 95 -7.23 -19.32 -1.31
C PHE A 95 -6.23 -19.55 -0.18
N PHE A 96 -6.19 -18.66 0.83
CA PHE A 96 -5.32 -18.80 1.98
C PHE A 96 -6.08 -19.50 3.11
N GLU A 97 -5.60 -20.66 3.53
CA GLU A 97 -6.22 -21.43 4.61
C GLU A 97 -6.15 -20.70 5.96
N ASN A 98 -5.14 -19.85 6.12
CA ASN A 98 -4.84 -19.15 7.36
C ASN A 98 -4.57 -17.68 7.09
N LYS A 99 -4.76 -16.85 8.12
CA LYS A 99 -4.43 -15.42 8.09
C LYS A 99 -3.07 -15.18 8.73
N PHE A 100 -2.49 -14.00 8.45
CA PHE A 100 -1.34 -13.52 9.20
C PHE A 100 -1.66 -13.45 10.70
N SER A 101 -0.63 -13.66 11.51
CA SER A 101 -0.68 -13.39 12.94
C SER A 101 -0.99 -11.92 13.21
N ASP A 102 -1.64 -11.62 14.33
CA ASP A 102 -1.99 -10.24 14.72
C ASP A 102 -0.75 -9.33 14.76
N SER A 103 0.40 -9.88 15.16
CA SER A 103 1.70 -9.20 15.15
C SER A 103 2.11 -8.77 13.74
N THR A 104 1.99 -9.66 12.76
CA THR A 104 2.35 -9.39 11.37
C THR A 104 1.34 -8.46 10.70
N THR A 105 0.04 -8.65 10.93
CA THR A 105 -1.00 -7.73 10.46
C THR A 105 -0.80 -6.31 11.00
N SER A 106 -0.42 -6.17 12.28
CA SER A 106 -0.10 -4.85 12.84
C SER A 106 1.13 -4.23 12.20
N LYS A 107 2.18 -5.01 11.90
CA LYS A 107 3.36 -4.49 11.20
C LYS A 107 3.05 -4.08 9.77
N ILE A 108 2.27 -4.87 9.02
CA ILE A 108 1.80 -4.51 7.67
C ILE A 108 1.07 -3.17 7.73
N PHE A 109 0.22 -2.98 8.73
CA PHE A 109 -0.48 -1.71 8.92
C PHE A 109 0.48 -0.53 9.14
N TRP A 110 1.47 -0.67 10.03
CA TRP A 110 2.42 0.39 10.34
C TRP A 110 3.40 0.71 9.20
N VAL A 111 3.90 -0.29 8.48
CA VAL A 111 4.78 -0.07 7.33
C VAL A 111 4.05 0.67 6.22
N ALA A 112 2.80 0.31 5.95
CA ALA A 112 2.01 1.03 4.96
C ALA A 112 1.64 2.46 5.42
N CYS A 113 1.36 2.68 6.71
CA CYS A 113 1.22 4.04 7.25
C CYS A 113 2.49 4.87 7.04
N LEU A 114 3.66 4.25 7.21
CA LEU A 114 4.96 4.88 7.00
C LEU A 114 5.19 5.20 5.51
N GLY A 115 4.71 4.35 4.59
CA GLY A 115 4.70 4.60 3.15
C GLY A 115 4.07 5.94 2.77
N ILE A 116 2.93 6.30 3.38
CA ILE A 116 2.26 7.59 3.14
C ILE A 116 3.20 8.79 3.39
N PHE A 117 4.00 8.73 4.46
CA PHE A 117 4.87 9.83 4.86
C PHE A 117 6.22 9.84 4.15
N ILE A 118 6.72 8.69 3.73
CA ILE A 118 8.02 8.56 3.07
C ILE A 118 7.91 8.67 1.55
N GLU A 119 6.82 8.17 0.97
CA GLU A 119 6.59 8.09 -0.46
C GLU A 119 5.47 9.02 -0.91
N ASP A 120 4.20 8.73 -0.57
CA ASP A 120 3.05 9.39 -1.18
C ASP A 120 3.09 10.93 -1.05
N ILE A 121 3.24 11.44 0.18
CA ILE A 121 3.26 12.88 0.44
C ILE A 121 4.49 13.54 -0.19
N PRO A 122 5.74 13.05 0.04
CA PRO A 122 6.92 13.60 -0.62
C PRO A 122 6.83 13.56 -2.15
N GLN A 123 6.31 12.49 -2.73
CA GLN A 123 6.18 12.33 -4.17
C GLN A 123 5.22 13.34 -4.78
N VAL A 124 4.01 13.48 -4.23
CA VAL A 124 3.05 14.52 -4.66
C VAL A 124 3.67 15.91 -4.52
N THR A 125 4.44 16.14 -3.44
CA THR A 125 5.18 17.40 -3.24
C THR A 125 6.19 17.65 -4.37
N ILE A 126 7.01 16.66 -4.73
CA ILE A 126 7.99 16.79 -5.81
C ILE A 126 7.30 17.00 -7.17
N GLN A 127 6.18 16.34 -7.43
CA GLN A 127 5.40 16.52 -8.66
C GLN A 127 4.87 17.95 -8.79
N VAL A 128 4.33 18.51 -7.71
CA VAL A 128 3.89 19.93 -7.68
C VAL A 128 5.07 20.87 -7.93
N LEU A 129 6.22 20.63 -7.28
CA LEU A 129 7.42 21.43 -7.49
C LEU A 129 7.95 21.32 -8.93
N TYR A 130 7.87 20.14 -9.55
CA TYR A 130 8.27 19.93 -10.94
C TYR A 130 7.44 20.80 -11.89
N ILE A 131 6.11 20.85 -11.71
CA ILE A 131 5.25 21.70 -12.54
C ILE A 131 5.59 23.18 -12.36
N LEU A 132 5.81 23.62 -11.12
CA LEU A 132 6.18 25.00 -10.84
C LEU A 132 7.53 25.37 -11.51
N ALA A 133 8.44 24.41 -11.63
CA ALA A 133 9.73 24.60 -12.30
C ALA A 133 9.63 24.62 -13.83
N VAL A 134 8.81 23.74 -14.43
CA VAL A 134 8.67 23.59 -15.89
C VAL A 134 7.70 24.60 -16.50
N GLY A 135 6.67 25.02 -15.74
CA GLY A 135 5.74 26.08 -16.12
C GLY A 135 4.62 25.68 -17.09
N TYR A 136 4.45 24.39 -17.39
CA TYR A 136 3.32 23.90 -18.20
C TYR A 136 2.87 22.50 -17.77
N PHE A 137 1.63 22.15 -18.15
CA PHE A 137 1.05 20.81 -17.97
C PHE A 137 0.88 20.14 -19.32
N ASP A 138 1.58 19.03 -19.53
CA ASP A 138 1.23 18.11 -20.61
C ASP A 138 0.33 16.97 -20.09
N THR A 139 -0.21 16.19 -21.03
CA THR A 139 -1.12 15.08 -20.72
C THR A 139 -0.47 14.07 -19.78
N ILE A 140 0.81 13.76 -19.98
CA ILE A 140 1.55 12.79 -19.16
C ILE A 140 1.67 13.29 -17.72
N THR A 141 2.07 14.54 -17.53
CA THR A 141 2.20 15.16 -16.20
C THR A 141 0.86 15.18 -15.47
N THR A 142 -0.22 15.45 -16.19
CA THR A 142 -1.57 15.45 -15.63
C THR A 142 -1.97 14.05 -15.14
N LEU A 143 -1.68 13.00 -15.92
CA LEU A 143 -1.96 11.61 -15.53
C LEU A 143 -1.15 11.17 -14.31
N ILE A 144 0.13 11.56 -14.23
CA ILE A 144 1.01 11.25 -13.10
C ILE A 144 0.42 11.81 -11.80
N ILE A 145 0.06 13.09 -11.79
CA ILE A 145 -0.46 13.75 -10.57
C ILE A 145 -1.82 13.19 -10.20
N ALA A 146 -2.69 12.96 -11.20
CA ALA A 146 -3.99 12.34 -10.95
C ALA A 146 -3.81 10.94 -10.33
N SER A 147 -2.84 10.16 -10.80
CA SER A 147 -2.50 8.86 -10.24
C SER A 147 -2.04 8.99 -8.79
N SER A 148 -1.01 9.80 -8.51
CA SER A 148 -0.44 9.89 -7.16
C SER A 148 -1.41 10.51 -6.15
N CYS A 149 -2.24 11.48 -6.55
CA CYS A 149 -3.33 11.98 -5.70
C CYS A 149 -4.38 10.90 -5.40
N THR A 150 -4.69 10.05 -6.39
CA THR A 150 -5.62 8.92 -6.20
C THR A 150 -5.00 7.86 -5.28
N ALA A 151 -3.72 7.51 -5.45
CA ALA A 151 -2.93 6.63 -4.58
C ALA A 151 -2.97 7.09 -3.13
N LEU A 152 -2.53 8.34 -2.89
CA LEU A 152 -2.57 8.94 -1.56
C LEU A 152 -3.98 8.90 -0.94
N THR A 153 -5.00 9.21 -1.72
CA THR A 153 -6.40 9.17 -1.24
C THR A 153 -6.81 7.75 -0.86
N VAL A 154 -6.50 6.76 -1.70
CA VAL A 154 -6.81 5.35 -1.46
C VAL A 154 -6.09 4.84 -0.22
N HIS A 155 -4.80 5.14 -0.06
CA HIS A 155 -4.01 4.73 1.10
C HIS A 155 -4.57 5.36 2.39
N VAL A 156 -4.80 6.67 2.41
CA VAL A 156 -5.37 7.37 3.58
C VAL A 156 -6.74 6.80 3.96
N ILE A 157 -7.65 6.64 3.00
CA ILE A 157 -8.99 6.07 3.27
C ILE A 157 -8.87 4.64 3.79
N GLY A 158 -8.00 3.82 3.18
CA GLY A 158 -7.74 2.44 3.62
C GLY A 158 -7.32 2.38 5.09
N ARG A 159 -6.44 3.28 5.52
CA ARG A 159 -6.01 3.36 6.93
C ARG A 159 -7.12 3.79 7.87
N VAL A 160 -7.90 4.81 7.50
CA VAL A 160 -9.01 5.29 8.33
C VAL A 160 -10.07 4.19 8.52
N LEU A 161 -10.40 3.45 7.46
CA LEU A 161 -11.34 2.33 7.54
C LEU A 161 -10.81 1.21 8.45
N ASN A 162 -9.56 0.80 8.28
CA ASN A 162 -8.94 -0.23 9.11
C ASN A 162 -8.96 0.13 10.62
N ILE A 163 -8.66 1.38 10.98
CA ILE A 163 -8.73 1.86 12.37
C ILE A 163 -10.18 1.84 12.89
N THR A 164 -11.13 2.26 12.04
CA THR A 164 -12.54 2.33 12.41
C THR A 164 -13.10 0.94 12.70
N GLU A 165 -12.79 -0.04 11.85
CA GLU A 165 -13.19 -1.44 12.04
C GLU A 165 -12.58 -2.03 13.32
N ALA A 166 -11.28 -1.81 13.56
CA ALA A 166 -10.61 -2.28 14.77
C ALA A 166 -11.19 -1.65 16.06
N THR A 167 -11.63 -0.39 15.99
CA THR A 167 -12.27 0.31 17.12
C THR A 167 -13.68 -0.22 17.36
N ARG A 168 -14.44 -0.47 16.29
CA ARG A 168 -15.80 -1.02 16.36
C ARG A 168 -15.79 -2.42 16.98
N SER A 169 -14.90 -3.30 16.54
CA SER A 169 -14.80 -4.67 17.06
C SER A 169 -14.49 -4.70 18.56
N ARG A 170 -13.60 -3.82 19.05
CA ARG A 170 -13.31 -3.71 20.49
C ARG A 170 -14.53 -3.30 21.31
N ARG A 171 -15.26 -2.28 20.87
CA ARG A 171 -16.47 -1.82 21.57
C ARG A 171 -17.54 -2.90 21.68
N LEU A 172 -17.65 -3.79 20.69
CA LEU A 172 -18.61 -4.90 20.72
C LEU A 172 -18.21 -5.97 21.75
N ILE A 173 -16.91 -6.25 21.88
CA ILE A 173 -16.38 -7.20 22.87
C ILE A 173 -16.60 -6.64 24.28
N ASP A 174 -16.25 -5.37 24.52
CA ASP A 174 -16.43 -4.72 25.83
C ASP A 174 -17.93 -4.68 26.24
N ALA A 175 -18.84 -4.54 25.27
CA ALA A 175 -20.28 -4.56 25.52
C ALA A 175 -20.81 -5.96 25.86
N ASP A 176 -20.31 -7.01 25.18
CA ASP A 176 -20.66 -8.41 25.50
C ASP A 176 -20.14 -8.80 26.88
N GLU A 177 -18.90 -8.44 27.21
CA GLU A 177 -18.30 -8.72 28.52
C GLU A 177 -19.05 -8.03 29.66
N ASN A 178 -19.42 -6.75 29.49
CA ASN A 178 -20.23 -6.04 30.48
C ASN A 178 -21.62 -6.67 30.67
N ASN A 179 -22.28 -7.11 29.61
CA ASN A 179 -23.59 -7.78 29.73
C ASN A 179 -23.48 -9.08 30.52
N ARG A 180 -22.43 -9.88 30.30
CA ARG A 180 -22.18 -11.14 31.04
C ARG A 180 -21.86 -10.93 32.53
N LEU A 181 -21.34 -9.77 32.91
CA LEU A 181 -21.04 -9.44 34.31
C LEU A 181 -22.26 -8.91 35.07
N THR A 182 -23.32 -8.52 34.35
CA THR A 182 -24.58 -8.00 34.91
C THR A 182 -25.73 -9.01 34.95
N GLU A 183 -25.53 -10.22 34.40
CA GLU A 183 -26.42 -11.40 34.53
C GLU A 183 -25.98 -12.30 35.70
#